data_AF-A0A953WAM6-F1
#
_entry.id   AF-A0A953WAM6-F1
#
_cell.length_a   1.000
_cell.length_b   1.000
_cell.length_c   1.000
_cell.angle_alpha   90.00
_cell.angle_beta   90.00
_cell.angle_gamma   90.00
#
_symmetry.space_group_name_H-M   'P 1'
#
loop_
_entity.id
_entity.type
_entity.pdbx_description
1 polymer ?
#
loop_
_entity_poly.entity_id
_entity_poly.type
_entity_poly.pdbx_seq_one_letter_code
_entity_poly.pdbx_strand_id
1 'polypeptide(L)'
;MAWMEQRAGQRAAPQTLWPEARAVIMLGFNYGPDEDPLGILQRRDRGAISVYARHRDYHDIIKKKLKQIARWMVEEYACDVKVFVDTAPVMEKPLAAAAGLGWQGKHTNLVSRDLGSWLFLGAIYTT
;
A
#
# COMPACT_ATOMS: atom_id res chain seq x y z
N MET A 1 1.97 -2.74 19.93
CA MET A 1 2.17 -1.74 18.86
C MET A 1 3.22 -0.66 19.20
N ALA A 2 4.17 -0.94 20.10
CA ALA A 2 5.18 0.06 20.54
C ALA A 2 5.99 0.66 19.36
N TRP A 3 6.22 -0.11 18.30
CA TRP A 3 6.88 0.34 17.08
C TRP A 3 6.15 1.48 16.35
N MET A 4 4.82 1.57 16.45
CA MET A 4 4.05 2.68 15.87
C MET A 4 4.23 3.96 16.70
N GLU A 5 4.18 3.85 18.02
CA GLU A 5 4.35 4.97 18.95
C GLU A 5 5.75 5.58 18.83
N GLN A 6 6.79 4.74 18.81
CA GLN A 6 8.19 5.16 18.67
C GLN A 6 8.48 5.92 17.37
N ARG A 7 7.69 5.66 16.30
CA ARG A 7 7.88 6.27 14.99
C ARG A 7 6.74 7.22 14.61
N ALA A 8 5.94 7.67 15.58
CA ALA A 8 4.82 8.58 15.32
C ALA A 8 5.26 9.88 14.63
N GLY A 9 6.41 10.46 15.04
CA GLY A 9 6.96 11.65 14.39
C GLY A 9 7.28 11.43 12.90
N GLN A 10 7.79 10.25 12.54
CA GLN A 10 8.11 9.89 11.15
C GLN A 10 6.86 9.64 10.29
N ARG A 11 5.71 9.43 10.92
CA ARG A 11 4.42 9.20 10.25
C ARG A 11 3.66 10.50 10.01
N ALA A 12 4.07 11.60 10.64
CA ALA A 12 3.32 12.85 10.66
C ALA A 12 3.25 13.52 9.29
N ALA A 13 4.33 13.48 8.50
CA ALA A 13 4.38 14.07 7.16
C ALA A 13 5.43 13.38 6.28
N PRO A 14 5.26 13.36 4.94
CA PRO A 14 6.26 12.83 4.01
C PRO A 14 7.67 13.42 4.22
N GLN A 15 7.74 14.71 4.53
CA GLN A 15 8.99 15.46 4.74
C GLN A 15 9.79 14.96 5.95
N THR A 16 9.14 14.30 6.92
CA THR A 16 9.84 13.71 8.06
C THR A 16 10.66 12.46 7.68
N LEU A 17 10.29 11.80 6.58
CA LEU A 17 11.05 10.68 6.01
C LEU A 17 11.99 11.13 4.90
N TRP A 18 11.65 12.21 4.22
CA TRP A 18 12.46 12.75 3.15
C TRP A 18 12.19 14.26 2.97
N PRO A 19 13.06 15.14 3.49
CA PRO A 19 12.84 16.58 3.51
C PRO A 19 12.52 17.19 2.13
N GLU A 20 13.10 16.63 1.08
CA GLU A 20 12.94 17.08 -0.31
C GLU A 20 11.62 16.61 -0.96
N ALA A 21 10.83 15.76 -0.29
CA ALA A 21 9.58 15.25 -0.86
C ALA A 21 8.55 16.39 -1.10
N ARG A 22 8.16 16.57 -2.36
CA ARG A 22 7.19 17.59 -2.82
C ARG A 22 5.85 17.01 -3.22
N ALA A 23 5.81 15.76 -3.66
CA ALA A 23 4.56 15.05 -3.93
C ALA A 23 4.65 13.58 -3.52
N VAL A 24 3.48 13.00 -3.24
CA VAL A 24 3.30 11.57 -2.97
C VAL A 24 2.33 11.00 -4.00
N ILE A 25 2.78 10.01 -4.76
CA ILE A 25 1.95 9.24 -5.68
C ILE A 25 1.56 7.94 -4.97
N MET A 26 0.26 7.76 -4.78
CA MET A 26 -0.29 6.54 -4.19
C MET A 26 -0.79 5.61 -5.28
N LEU A 27 -0.46 4.33 -5.17
CA LEU A 27 -0.87 3.29 -6.10
C LEU A 27 -1.60 2.18 -5.35
N GLY A 28 -2.70 1.72 -5.94
CA GLY A 28 -3.46 0.56 -5.47
C GLY A 28 -3.22 -0.64 -6.38
N PHE A 29 -2.92 -1.80 -5.79
CA PHE A 29 -2.83 -3.06 -6.52
C PHE A 29 -3.95 -4.00 -6.03
N ASN A 30 -4.87 -4.36 -6.94
CA ASN A 30 -5.96 -5.26 -6.61
C ASN A 30 -5.41 -6.66 -6.28
N TYR A 31 -5.79 -7.21 -5.14
CA TYR A 31 -5.49 -8.60 -4.75
C TYR A 31 -6.75 -9.43 -4.50
N GLY A 32 -7.92 -8.88 -4.87
CA GLY A 32 -9.19 -9.58 -4.78
C GLY A 32 -9.09 -10.92 -5.52
N PRO A 33 -9.59 -12.01 -4.92
CA PRO A 33 -9.56 -13.32 -5.56
C PRO A 33 -10.61 -13.39 -6.67
N ASP A 34 -10.35 -14.20 -7.70
CA ASP A 34 -11.32 -14.47 -8.77
C ASP A 34 -12.48 -15.38 -8.32
N GLU A 35 -12.30 -16.07 -7.19
CA GLU A 35 -13.26 -16.99 -6.57
C GLU A 35 -13.81 -16.44 -5.24
N ASP A 36 -14.90 -17.01 -4.75
CA ASP A 36 -15.44 -16.66 -3.42
C ASP A 36 -14.43 -17.04 -2.31
N PRO A 37 -13.85 -16.07 -1.59
CA PRO A 37 -12.85 -16.35 -0.57
C PRO A 37 -13.42 -17.10 0.65
N LEU A 38 -14.75 -17.11 0.83
CA LEU A 38 -15.43 -17.74 1.97
C LEU A 38 -15.69 -19.24 1.77
N GLY A 39 -15.50 -19.78 0.56
CA GLY A 39 -15.70 -21.20 0.28
C GLY A 39 -14.87 -22.12 1.19
N ILE A 40 -13.70 -21.67 1.64
CA ILE A 40 -12.83 -22.40 2.58
C ILE A 40 -13.49 -22.67 3.94
N LEU A 41 -14.42 -21.81 4.37
CA LEU A 41 -15.10 -21.94 5.67
C LEU A 41 -16.02 -23.17 5.73
N GLN A 42 -16.35 -23.77 4.59
CA GLN A 42 -17.13 -25.01 4.52
C GLN A 42 -16.26 -26.27 4.71
N ARG A 43 -14.94 -26.14 4.72
CA ARG A 43 -14.00 -27.27 4.84
C ARG A 43 -13.67 -27.51 6.31
N ARG A 44 -13.81 -28.77 6.76
CA ARG A 44 -13.54 -29.18 8.16
C ARG A 44 -12.12 -29.73 8.37
N ASP A 45 -11.41 -30.02 7.28
CA ASP A 45 -10.09 -30.66 7.28
C ASP A 45 -8.92 -29.65 7.26
N ARG A 46 -9.20 -28.35 7.15
CA ARG A 46 -8.17 -27.30 7.01
C ARG A 46 -8.65 -25.95 7.51
N GLY A 47 -7.69 -25.09 7.87
CA GLY A 47 -7.96 -23.71 8.28
C GLY A 47 -8.06 -22.73 7.10
N ALA A 48 -8.66 -21.57 7.35
CA ALA A 48 -8.73 -20.47 6.41
C ALA A 48 -7.54 -19.50 6.60
N ILE A 49 -6.82 -19.21 5.51
CA ILE A 49 -5.79 -18.17 5.48
C ILE A 49 -6.33 -16.95 4.74
N SER A 50 -6.05 -15.76 5.28
CA SER A 50 -6.44 -14.49 4.66
C SER A 50 -5.91 -14.40 3.24
N VAL A 51 -6.73 -13.87 2.32
CA VAL A 51 -6.42 -13.85 0.88
C VAL A 51 -5.08 -13.19 0.58
N TYR A 52 -4.75 -12.10 1.29
CA TYR A 52 -3.50 -11.36 1.08
C TYR A 52 -2.24 -12.21 1.32
N ALA A 53 -2.37 -13.31 2.07
CA ALA A 53 -1.27 -14.20 2.47
C ALA A 53 -1.30 -15.57 1.75
N ARG A 54 -2.16 -15.76 0.74
CA ARG A 54 -2.28 -17.04 0.02
C ARG A 54 -1.23 -17.24 -1.08
N HIS A 55 -0.63 -16.15 -1.58
CA HIS A 55 0.30 -16.17 -2.71
C HIS A 55 1.70 -15.71 -2.28
N ARG A 56 2.58 -15.50 -3.28
CA ARG A 56 3.90 -14.92 -3.04
C ARG A 56 3.76 -13.59 -2.28
N ASP A 57 4.75 -13.31 -1.44
CA ASP A 57 4.79 -12.09 -0.65
C ASP A 57 4.58 -10.85 -1.54
N TYR A 58 3.55 -10.07 -1.22
CA TYR A 58 3.14 -8.92 -2.00
C TYR A 58 4.23 -7.84 -1.99
N HIS A 59 5.06 -7.76 -0.94
CA HIS A 59 6.14 -6.78 -0.85
C HIS A 59 7.09 -6.89 -2.05
N ASP A 60 7.50 -8.11 -2.41
CA ASP A 60 8.42 -8.34 -3.53
C ASP A 60 7.80 -7.94 -4.87
N ILE A 61 6.53 -8.30 -5.07
CA ILE A 61 5.80 -8.07 -6.32
C ILE A 61 5.56 -6.57 -6.50
N ILE A 62 5.02 -5.91 -5.47
CA ILE A 62 4.67 -4.49 -5.52
C ILE A 62 5.92 -3.63 -5.60
N LYS A 63 6.94 -3.89 -4.77
CA LYS A 63 8.20 -3.13 -4.80
C LYS A 63 8.87 -3.20 -6.17
N LYS A 64 8.84 -4.36 -6.85
CA LYS A 64 9.34 -4.49 -8.22
C LYS A 64 8.56 -3.61 -9.21
N LYS A 65 7.22 -3.61 -9.14
CA LYS A 65 6.36 -2.78 -9.99
C LYS A 65 6.55 -1.28 -9.73
N LEU A 66 6.60 -0.88 -8.46
CA LEU A 66 6.87 0.51 -8.08
C LEU A 66 8.23 0.99 -8.58
N LYS A 67 9.27 0.16 -8.49
CA LYS A 67 10.61 0.48 -9.05
C LYS A 67 10.59 0.69 -10.56
N GLN A 68 9.73 -0.02 -11.31
CA GLN A 68 9.59 0.19 -12.75
C GLN A 68 9.02 1.58 -13.05
N ILE A 69 7.96 1.97 -12.35
CA ILE A 69 7.35 3.31 -12.48
C ILE A 69 8.34 4.39 -12.04
N ALA A 70 8.98 4.21 -10.89
CA ALA A 70 9.96 5.13 -10.34
C ALA A 70 11.14 5.35 -11.30
N ARG A 71 11.64 4.28 -11.93
CA ARG A 71 12.72 4.39 -12.93
C ARG A 71 12.29 5.20 -14.15
N TRP A 72 11.10 4.93 -14.67
CA TRP A 72 10.54 5.71 -15.77
C TRP A 72 10.40 7.19 -15.40
N MET A 73 9.92 7.51 -14.18
CA MET A 73 9.80 8.90 -13.73
C MET A 73 11.15 9.63 -13.69
N VAL A 74 12.19 8.96 -13.16
CA VAL A 74 13.55 9.53 -13.09
C VAL A 74 14.09 9.79 -14.51
N GLU A 75 13.89 8.85 -15.43
CA GLU A 75 14.34 8.95 -16.82
C GLU A 75 13.62 10.08 -17.59
N GLU A 76 12.31 10.25 -17.38
CA GLU A 76 11.48 11.21 -18.12
C GLU A 76 11.55 12.64 -17.54
N TYR A 77 11.55 12.79 -16.22
CA TYR A 77 11.35 14.08 -15.55
C TYR A 77 12.59 14.59 -14.79
N ALA A 78 13.68 13.83 -14.78
CA ALA A 78 14.90 14.15 -14.03
C ALA A 78 14.63 14.50 -12.55
N CYS A 79 13.65 13.83 -11.93
CA CYS A 79 13.34 13.95 -10.51
C CYS A 79 13.96 12.84 -9.68
N ASP A 80 14.09 13.05 -8.37
CA ASP A 80 14.44 11.99 -7.44
C ASP A 80 13.18 11.28 -6.93
N VAL A 81 13.32 10.01 -6.56
CA VAL A 81 12.20 9.19 -6.08
C VAL A 81 12.57 8.28 -4.90
N LYS A 82 11.61 8.07 -3.98
CA LYS A 82 11.67 7.03 -2.94
C LYS A 82 10.42 6.16 -2.96
N VAL A 83 10.62 4.84 -2.94
CA VAL A 83 9.54 3.84 -3.04
C VAL A 83 9.27 3.20 -1.68
N PHE A 84 7.99 3.09 -1.32
CA PHE A 84 7.54 2.50 -0.06
C PHE A 84 6.42 1.48 -0.26
N VAL A 85 6.46 0.41 0.54
CA VAL A 85 5.41 -0.59 0.69
C VAL A 85 5.48 -1.16 2.12
N ASP A 86 4.44 -0.92 2.93
CA ASP A 86 4.05 -1.44 4.27
C ASP A 86 5.11 -1.35 5.40
N THR A 87 6.33 -1.75 5.10
CA THR A 87 7.49 -1.84 5.99
C THR A 87 8.01 -0.49 6.51
N ALA A 88 7.67 0.61 5.84
CA ALA A 88 8.12 1.95 6.20
C ALA A 88 7.07 2.67 7.07
N PRO A 89 7.45 3.66 7.88
CA PRO A 89 6.51 4.42 8.70
C PRO A 89 5.73 5.45 7.86
N VAL A 90 5.16 5.01 6.74
CA VAL A 90 4.28 5.81 5.88
C VAL A 90 2.84 5.60 6.34
N MET A 91 2.03 6.66 6.30
CA MET A 91 0.59 6.58 6.55
C MET A 91 -0.16 6.31 5.24
N GLU A 92 0.02 5.12 4.67
CA GLU A 92 -0.48 4.82 3.31
C GLU A 92 -1.99 4.97 3.17
N LYS A 93 -2.78 4.54 4.17
CA LYS A 93 -4.24 4.62 4.09
C LYS A 93 -4.75 6.07 4.04
N PRO A 94 -4.35 7.00 4.94
CA PRO A 94 -4.67 8.42 4.80
C PRO A 94 -4.19 9.04 3.49
N LEU A 95 -2.96 8.74 3.06
CA LEU A 95 -2.40 9.27 1.82
C LEU A 95 -3.18 8.77 0.59
N ALA A 96 -3.54 7.50 0.56
CA ALA A 96 -4.33 6.92 -0.52
C ALA A 96 -5.74 7.51 -0.59
N ALA A 97 -6.36 7.78 0.57
CA ALA A 97 -7.62 8.50 0.62
C ALA A 97 -7.50 9.93 0.07
N ALA A 98 -6.46 10.66 0.48
CA ALA A 98 -6.18 12.01 -0.03
C ALA A 98 -5.88 12.02 -1.55
N ALA A 99 -5.24 10.97 -2.06
CA ALA A 99 -4.97 10.78 -3.48
C ALA A 99 -6.18 10.24 -4.28
N GLY A 100 -7.34 10.03 -3.64
CA GLY A 100 -8.58 9.67 -4.31
C GLY A 100 -8.75 8.18 -4.62
N LEU A 101 -7.90 7.29 -4.08
CA LEU A 101 -8.03 5.83 -4.29
C LEU A 101 -9.25 5.23 -3.56
N GLY A 102 -9.81 5.95 -2.58
CA GLY A 102 -10.91 5.48 -1.77
C GLY A 102 -11.09 6.27 -0.48
N TRP A 103 -11.72 5.67 0.52
CA TRP A 103 -11.86 6.23 1.86
C TRP A 103 -11.52 5.18 2.93
N GLN A 104 -11.14 5.62 4.13
CA GLN A 104 -10.92 4.67 5.23
C GLN A 104 -12.26 4.29 5.86
N GLY A 105 -12.63 3.01 5.77
CA GLY A 105 -13.83 2.47 6.40
C GLY A 105 -13.71 2.40 7.92
N LYS A 106 -14.83 2.20 8.62
CA LYS A 106 -14.85 2.00 10.09
C LYS A 106 -14.05 0.76 10.54
N HIS A 107 -13.92 -0.23 9.66
CA HIS A 107 -13.03 -1.40 9.83
C HIS A 107 -11.56 -1.08 9.52
N THR A 108 -11.20 0.20 9.41
CA THR A 108 -9.84 0.74 9.25
C THR A 108 -9.12 0.46 7.93
N ASN A 109 -9.70 -0.29 6.99
CA ASN A 109 -9.09 -0.49 5.66
C ASN A 109 -9.51 0.61 4.70
N LEU A 110 -8.67 0.88 3.70
CA LEU A 110 -9.07 1.69 2.56
C LEU A 110 -10.12 0.91 1.77
N VAL A 111 -11.17 1.59 1.33
CA VAL A 111 -12.26 1.06 0.51
C VAL A 111 -12.34 1.88 -0.77
N SER A 112 -12.21 1.21 -1.90
CA SER A 112 -12.48 1.75 -3.24
C SER A 112 -13.93 1.45 -3.64
N ARG A 113 -14.52 2.29 -4.50
CA ARG A 113 -15.86 2.06 -5.05
C ARG A 113 -15.92 0.81 -5.92
N ASP A 114 -14.89 0.58 -6.73
CA ASP A 114 -14.89 -0.46 -7.76
C ASP A 114 -14.26 -1.76 -7.27
N LEU A 115 -13.28 -1.66 -6.36
CA LEU A 115 -12.46 -2.79 -5.91
C LEU A 115 -12.68 -3.18 -4.44
N GLY A 116 -13.58 -2.48 -3.73
CA GLY A 116 -13.78 -2.69 -2.31
C GLY A 116 -12.50 -2.46 -1.50
N SER A 117 -12.27 -3.27 -0.46
CA SER A 117 -11.06 -3.19 0.37
C SER A 117 -9.94 -4.13 -0.09
N TRP A 118 -9.93 -4.53 -1.35
CA TRP A 118 -8.98 -5.48 -1.92
C TRP A 118 -7.76 -4.81 -2.54
N LEU A 119 -7.21 -3.79 -1.88
CA LEU A 119 -6.05 -3.05 -2.37
C LEU A 119 -4.85 -3.26 -1.46
N PHE A 120 -3.74 -3.70 -2.05
CA PHE A 120 -2.43 -3.38 -1.50
C PHE A 120 -2.05 -1.96 -1.89
N LEU A 121 -1.38 -1.24 -0.99
CA LEU A 121 -0.97 0.14 -1.21
C LEU A 121 0.53 0.24 -1.40
N GLY A 122 0.94 1.08 -2.34
CA GLY A 122 2.32 1.49 -2.54
C GLY A 122 2.41 3.01 -2.66
N ALA A 123 3.53 3.56 -2.24
CA ALA A 123 3.79 4.99 -2.34
C ALA A 123 5.10 5.26 -3.08
N ILE A 124 5.09 6.29 -3.93
CA ILE A 124 6.29 6.89 -4.52
C ILE A 124 6.33 8.34 -4.07
N TYR A 125 7.36 8.72 -3.32
CA TYR A 125 7.64 10.12 -3.03
C TYR A 125 8.52 10.67 -4.16
N THR A 126 8.31 11.93 -4.55
CA THR A 126 9.10 12.62 -5.58
C THR A 126 9.41 14.06 -5.17
N THR A 127 10.53 14.60 -5.68
CA THR A 127 10.91 16.03 -5.64
C THR A 127 10.22 16.85 -6.72
#